data_AF-E0XNP5-F1
#
_entry.id   AF-E0XNP5-F1
#
_cell.length_a   1.000
_cell.length_b   1.000
_cell.length_c   1.000
_cell.angle_alpha   90.00
_cell.angle_beta   90.00
_cell.angle_gamma   90.00
#
_symmetry.space_group_name_H-M   'P 1'
#
loop_
_entity.id
_entity.type
_entity.pdbx_description
1 polymer ?
#
loop_
_entity_poly.entity_id
_entity_poly.type
_entity_poly.pdbx_seq_one_letter_code
_entity_poly.pdbx_strand_id
1 'polypeptide(L)'
;METGPLAHIAAAAAAFLDHPELARLPHHSGAIPQLEFSPLVLPPSNHTLQDDLLRLGCTDSTVKALLSTYEAAEARLAEEVHWSFGDALAQLAGITDQAEAEILEQYASSLRQRFVQEYLSTSDERRHVILAEVAAAKARYSASTA
;
A
#
# COMPACT_ATOMS: atom_id res chain seq x y z
N MET A 1 -2.48 -43.79 28.02
CA MET A 1 -2.08 -42.80 27.00
C MET A 1 -3.29 -42.55 26.13
N GLU A 2 -3.97 -41.44 26.36
CA GLU A 2 -5.28 -41.12 25.80
C GLU A 2 -5.13 -40.39 24.45
N THR A 3 -5.33 -41.10 23.34
CA THR A 3 -5.32 -40.55 21.97
C THR A 3 -6.72 -40.13 21.47
N GLY A 4 -7.74 -40.18 22.34
CA GLY A 4 -9.15 -39.95 21.99
C GLY A 4 -9.52 -38.54 21.51
N PRO A 5 -9.02 -37.45 22.14
CA PRO A 5 -9.49 -36.10 21.81
C PRO A 5 -9.03 -35.60 20.44
N LEU A 6 -7.78 -35.89 20.05
CA LEU A 6 -7.19 -35.46 18.78
C LEU A 6 -7.77 -36.23 17.59
N ALA A 7 -8.08 -37.51 17.77
CA ALA A 7 -8.73 -38.32 16.74
C ALA A 7 -10.15 -37.83 16.44
N HIS A 8 -10.89 -37.38 17.45
CA HIS A 8 -12.23 -36.84 17.28
C HIS A 8 -12.23 -35.49 16.55
N ILE A 9 -11.26 -34.63 16.83
CA ILE A 9 -11.10 -33.34 16.13
C ILE A 9 -10.71 -33.57 14.65
N ALA A 10 -9.79 -34.49 14.39
CA ALA A 10 -9.40 -34.83 13.02
C ALA A 10 -10.56 -35.44 12.22
N ALA A 11 -11.37 -36.31 12.83
CA ALA A 11 -12.55 -36.88 12.19
C ALA A 11 -13.65 -35.82 11.92
N ALA A 12 -13.85 -34.88 12.84
CA ALA A 12 -14.80 -33.78 12.64
C ALA A 12 -14.35 -32.82 11.54
N ALA A 13 -13.05 -32.51 11.46
CA ALA A 13 -12.50 -31.69 10.39
C ALA A 13 -12.59 -32.39 9.02
N ALA A 14 -12.33 -33.70 8.95
CA ALA A 14 -12.49 -34.48 7.72
C ALA A 14 -13.96 -34.52 7.27
N ALA A 15 -14.90 -34.77 8.19
CA ALA A 15 -16.33 -34.77 7.89
C ALA A 15 -16.86 -33.39 7.47
N PHE A 16 -16.29 -32.32 8.02
CA PHE A 16 -16.60 -30.95 7.58
C PHE A 16 -16.10 -30.70 6.15
N LEU A 17 -14.86 -31.06 5.84
CA LEU A 17 -14.25 -30.87 4.51
C LEU A 17 -14.86 -31.76 3.42
N ASP A 18 -15.40 -32.93 3.77
CA ASP A 18 -16.12 -33.83 2.87
C ASP A 18 -17.54 -33.35 2.55
N HIS A 19 -18.01 -32.22 3.11
CA HIS A 19 -19.35 -31.72 2.84
C HIS A 19 -19.42 -31.11 1.43
N PRO A 20 -20.27 -31.63 0.52
CA PRO A 20 -20.33 -31.18 -0.88
C PRO A 20 -20.80 -29.73 -1.05
N GLU A 21 -21.38 -29.14 -0.01
CA GLU A 21 -21.76 -27.73 0.07
C GLU A 21 -20.53 -26.80 0.21
N LEU A 22 -19.40 -27.27 0.76
CA LEU A 22 -18.15 -26.51 0.80
C LEU A 22 -17.37 -26.61 -0.52
N ALA A 23 -17.54 -27.71 -1.25
CA ALA A 23 -17.01 -27.86 -2.61
C ALA A 23 -17.80 -26.99 -3.62
N ARG A 24 -19.03 -26.60 -3.27
CA ARG A 24 -19.74 -25.50 -3.91
C ARG A 24 -19.19 -24.19 -3.34
N LEU A 25 -17.98 -23.83 -3.77
CA LEU A 25 -17.67 -22.41 -3.89
C LEU A 25 -18.89 -21.79 -4.58
N PRO A 26 -19.59 -20.80 -3.98
CA PRO A 26 -20.59 -20.07 -4.72
C PRO A 26 -19.86 -19.54 -5.94
N HIS A 27 -20.17 -20.14 -7.09
CA HIS A 27 -19.85 -19.55 -8.37
C HIS A 27 -20.68 -18.28 -8.38
N HIS A 28 -20.12 -17.19 -7.87
CA HIS A 28 -20.61 -15.85 -8.05
C HIS A 28 -20.42 -15.52 -9.54
N SER A 29 -21.21 -16.19 -10.38
CA SER A 29 -21.57 -15.76 -11.73
C SER A 29 -22.74 -14.80 -11.59
N GLY A 30 -22.54 -13.77 -10.76
CA GLY A 30 -23.25 -12.52 -10.88
C GLY A 30 -22.22 -11.59 -11.48
N ALA A 31 -22.50 -11.01 -12.64
CA ALA A 31 -21.76 -9.83 -13.06
C ALA A 31 -21.67 -8.90 -11.85
N ILE A 32 -20.46 -8.70 -11.31
CA ILE A 32 -20.25 -7.71 -10.26
C ILE A 32 -20.86 -6.44 -10.84
N PRO A 33 -21.87 -5.84 -10.18
CA PRO A 33 -22.37 -4.55 -10.62
C PRO A 33 -21.15 -3.67 -10.82
N GLN A 34 -20.99 -3.07 -12.01
CA GLN A 34 -19.93 -2.08 -12.21
C GLN A 34 -20.27 -0.89 -11.31
N LEU A 35 -19.96 -1.01 -10.03
CA LEU A 35 -19.93 0.06 -9.07
C LEU A 35 -18.78 0.93 -9.53
N GLU A 36 -19.11 2.02 -10.20
CA GLU A 36 -18.14 3.03 -10.62
C GLU A 36 -17.70 3.81 -9.39
N PHE A 37 -16.66 3.32 -8.73
CA PHE A 37 -15.99 4.06 -7.68
C PHE A 37 -15.19 5.22 -8.29
N SER A 38 -15.18 6.35 -7.61
CA SER A 38 -14.27 7.43 -7.95
C SER A 38 -12.82 6.93 -7.83
N PRO A 39 -11.97 7.18 -8.85
CA PRO A 39 -10.59 6.71 -8.83
C PRO A 39 -9.80 7.37 -7.70
N LEU A 40 -8.74 6.69 -7.25
CA LEU A 40 -7.77 7.30 -6.36
C LEU A 40 -6.98 8.35 -7.12
N VAL A 41 -6.96 9.59 -6.60
CA VAL A 41 -6.14 10.67 -7.13
C VAL A 41 -5.09 11.00 -6.09
N LEU A 42 -3.83 10.71 -6.41
CA LEU A 42 -2.71 11.04 -5.54
C LEU A 42 -2.31 12.50 -5.78
N PRO A 43 -2.23 13.33 -4.71
CA PRO A 43 -1.69 14.67 -4.84
C PRO A 43 -0.21 14.60 -5.23
N PRO A 44 0.33 15.62 -5.93
CA PRO A 44 1.78 15.70 -6.11
C PRO A 44 2.46 15.72 -4.73
N SER A 45 3.52 14.93 -4.53
CA SER A 45 4.33 15.13 -3.33
C SER A 45 4.94 16.53 -3.39
N ASN A 46 4.93 17.21 -2.26
CA ASN A 46 5.42 18.58 -2.18
C ASN A 46 6.95 18.54 -2.30
N HIS A 47 7.47 18.66 -3.53
CA HIS A 47 8.88 18.45 -3.87
C HIS A 47 9.79 19.59 -3.38
N THR A 48 10.09 19.62 -2.09
CA THR A 48 11.16 20.49 -1.53
C THR A 48 12.54 19.83 -1.58
N LEU A 49 12.63 18.56 -2.03
CA LEU A 49 13.86 17.77 -1.99
C LEU A 49 15.01 18.45 -2.76
N GLN A 50 14.72 19.07 -3.91
CA GLN A 50 15.73 19.80 -4.67
C GLN A 50 16.36 20.93 -3.84
N ASP A 51 15.51 21.79 -3.26
CA ASP A 51 15.95 22.92 -2.44
C ASP A 51 16.68 22.46 -1.18
N ASP A 52 16.21 21.38 -0.55
CA ASP A 52 16.85 20.79 0.62
C ASP A 52 18.26 20.25 0.29
N LEU A 53 18.44 19.57 -0.84
CA LEU A 53 19.74 19.07 -1.30
C LEU A 53 20.69 20.22 -1.66
N LEU A 54 20.20 21.26 -2.34
CA LEU A 54 20.97 22.46 -2.64
C LEU A 54 21.44 23.15 -1.35
N ARG A 55 20.56 23.24 -0.35
CA ARG A 55 20.88 23.81 0.97
C ARG A 55 21.90 22.97 1.74
N LEU A 56 21.93 21.66 1.53
CA LEU A 56 23.00 20.79 2.03
C LEU A 56 24.32 20.95 1.26
N GLY A 57 24.36 21.79 0.22
CA GLY A 57 25.55 22.08 -0.58
C GLY A 57 25.89 20.96 -1.56
N CYS A 58 24.91 20.16 -1.98
CA CYS A 58 25.09 19.18 -3.05
C CYS A 58 25.35 19.89 -4.39
N THR A 59 26.19 19.28 -5.24
CA THR A 59 26.37 19.75 -6.62
C THR A 59 25.14 19.48 -7.46
N ASP A 60 24.91 20.25 -8.52
CA ASP A 60 23.80 20.05 -9.46
C ASP A 60 23.73 18.62 -10.01
N SER A 61 24.88 18.00 -10.29
CA SER A 61 24.96 16.61 -10.74
C SER A 61 24.45 15.61 -9.68
N THR A 62 24.78 15.86 -8.41
CA THR A 62 24.35 15.03 -7.27
C THR A 62 22.85 15.22 -7.03
N VAL A 63 22.39 16.46 -7.02
CA VAL A 63 20.98 16.82 -6.89
C VAL A 63 20.15 16.11 -7.98
N LYS A 64 20.57 16.21 -9.24
CA LYS A 64 19.90 15.56 -10.36
C LYS A 64 19.82 14.03 -10.23
N ALA A 65 20.91 13.38 -9.81
CA ALA A 65 20.93 11.94 -9.64
C ALA A 65 19.99 11.48 -8.50
N LEU A 66 19.99 12.19 -7.38
CA LEU A 66 19.13 11.88 -6.22
C LEU A 66 17.67 12.16 -6.51
N LEU A 67 17.34 13.28 -7.17
CA LEU A 67 15.98 13.59 -7.60
C LEU A 67 15.43 12.52 -8.54
N SER A 68 16.19 12.13 -9.57
CA SER A 68 15.75 11.08 -10.49
C SER A 68 15.50 9.75 -9.79
N THR A 69 16.30 9.41 -8.77
CA THR A 69 16.08 8.20 -7.97
C THR A 69 14.83 8.31 -7.10
N TYR A 70 14.61 9.48 -6.49
CA TYR A 70 13.43 9.76 -5.68
C TYR A 70 12.14 9.71 -6.51
N GLU A 71 12.11 10.39 -7.65
CA GLU A 71 10.98 10.40 -8.59
C GLU A 71 10.63 8.98 -9.07
N ALA A 72 11.64 8.15 -9.37
CA ALA A 72 11.40 6.76 -9.74
C ALA A 72 10.85 5.92 -8.57
N ALA A 73 11.32 6.16 -7.35
CA ALA A 73 10.79 5.49 -6.16
C ALA A 73 9.35 5.94 -5.84
N GLU A 74 9.07 7.21 -6.01
CA GLU A 74 7.73 7.78 -5.82
C GLU A 74 6.75 7.26 -6.85
N ALA A 75 7.14 7.15 -8.12
CA ALA A 75 6.30 6.56 -9.16
C ALA A 75 5.92 5.11 -8.82
N ARG A 76 6.87 4.32 -8.31
CA ARG A 76 6.61 2.94 -7.84
C ARG A 76 5.68 2.92 -6.63
N LEU A 77 5.88 3.82 -5.67
CA LEU A 77 4.99 3.95 -4.51
C LEU A 77 3.57 4.31 -4.97
N ALA A 78 3.42 5.22 -5.94
CA ALA A 78 2.14 5.58 -6.50
C ALA A 78 1.46 4.35 -7.14
N GLU A 79 2.18 3.58 -7.96
CA GLU A 79 1.65 2.34 -8.55
C GLU A 79 1.20 1.33 -7.49
N GLU A 80 2.02 1.10 -6.45
CA GLU A 80 1.71 0.20 -5.34
C GLU A 80 0.44 0.65 -4.61
N VAL A 81 0.32 1.94 -4.29
CA VAL A 81 -0.85 2.50 -3.61
C VAL A 81 -2.12 2.38 -4.47
N HIS A 82 -2.03 2.63 -5.78
CA HIS A 82 -3.16 2.44 -6.68
C HIS A 82 -3.61 0.97 -6.72
N TRP A 83 -2.67 0.04 -6.78
CA TRP A 83 -2.99 -1.37 -6.75
C TRP A 83 -3.61 -1.76 -5.40
N SER A 84 -2.97 -1.46 -4.27
CA SER A 84 -3.52 -1.77 -2.95
C SER A 84 -4.91 -1.16 -2.70
N PHE A 85 -5.17 0.04 -3.21
CA PHE A 85 -6.50 0.64 -3.18
C PHE A 85 -7.52 -0.16 -4.00
N GLY A 86 -7.17 -0.53 -5.24
CA GLY A 86 -8.02 -1.36 -6.09
C GLY A 86 -8.34 -2.72 -5.48
N ASP A 87 -7.35 -3.36 -4.85
CA ASP A 87 -7.54 -4.63 -4.14
C ASP A 87 -8.49 -4.47 -2.95
N ALA A 88 -8.27 -3.45 -2.12
CA ALA A 88 -9.11 -3.16 -0.97
C ALA A 88 -10.57 -2.85 -1.37
N LEU A 89 -10.78 -2.12 -2.47
CA LEU A 89 -12.11 -1.88 -3.02
C LEU A 89 -12.77 -3.16 -3.54
N ALA A 90 -12.02 -4.01 -4.25
CA ALA A 90 -12.55 -5.28 -4.77
C ALA A 90 -12.96 -6.21 -3.62
N GLN A 91 -12.15 -6.31 -2.57
CA GLN A 91 -12.49 -7.07 -1.37
C GLN A 91 -13.76 -6.51 -0.68
N LEU A 92 -13.84 -5.19 -0.55
CA LEU A 92 -14.99 -4.52 0.04
C LEU A 92 -16.27 -4.75 -0.77
N ALA A 93 -16.21 -4.61 -2.10
CA ALA A 93 -17.34 -4.89 -2.98
C ALA A 93 -17.76 -6.37 -2.96
N GLY A 94 -16.83 -7.30 -2.72
CA GLY A 94 -17.13 -8.72 -2.60
C GLY A 94 -17.88 -9.13 -1.34
N ILE A 95 -17.88 -8.29 -0.29
CA ILE A 95 -18.54 -8.57 0.99
C ILE A 95 -19.78 -7.69 1.25
N THR A 96 -20.00 -6.65 0.44
CA THR A 96 -21.10 -5.71 0.63
C THR A 96 -22.24 -5.98 -0.35
N ASP A 97 -23.45 -6.18 0.19
CA ASP A 97 -24.64 -6.38 -0.63
C ASP A 97 -25.05 -5.10 -1.34
N GLN A 98 -25.71 -5.23 -2.49
CA GLN A 98 -26.10 -4.09 -3.33
C GLN A 98 -27.14 -3.15 -2.67
N ALA A 99 -27.85 -3.64 -1.65
CA ALA A 99 -28.72 -2.82 -0.80
C ALA A 99 -27.94 -1.85 0.10
N GLU A 100 -26.64 -2.05 0.27
CA GLU A 100 -25.72 -1.27 1.11
C GLU A 100 -24.79 -0.37 0.28
N ALA A 101 -25.16 -0.05 -0.96
CA ALA A 101 -24.32 0.73 -1.87
C ALA A 101 -23.90 2.11 -1.31
N GLU A 102 -24.74 2.77 -0.52
CA GLU A 102 -24.37 4.04 0.15
C GLU A 102 -23.29 3.84 1.22
N ILE A 103 -23.34 2.73 1.95
CA ILE A 103 -22.35 2.37 2.98
C ILE A 103 -21.01 2.03 2.30
N LEU A 104 -21.07 1.34 1.15
CA LEU A 104 -19.92 0.98 0.34
C LEU A 104 -19.14 2.22 -0.12
N GLU A 105 -19.83 3.27 -0.57
CA GLU A 105 -19.19 4.52 -0.99
C GLU A 105 -18.56 5.30 0.19
N GLN A 106 -19.17 5.21 1.39
CA GLN A 106 -18.59 5.81 2.60
C GLN A 106 -17.28 5.11 3.01
N TYR A 107 -17.23 3.78 2.92
CA TYR A 107 -16.01 3.02 3.14
C TYR A 107 -14.96 3.29 2.05
N ALA A 108 -15.36 3.33 0.77
CA ALA A 108 -14.47 3.70 -0.33
C ALA A 108 -13.85 5.09 -0.14
N SER A 109 -14.63 6.06 0.34
CA SER A 109 -14.14 7.40 0.67
C SER A 109 -13.12 7.40 1.81
N SER A 110 -13.38 6.61 2.85
CA SER A 110 -12.45 6.45 3.99
C SER A 110 -11.15 5.76 3.56
N LEU A 111 -11.24 4.75 2.68
CA LEU A 111 -10.08 4.09 2.09
C LEU A 111 -9.27 5.07 1.24
N ARG A 112 -9.90 5.88 0.38
CA ARG A 112 -9.22 6.91 -0.40
C ARG A 112 -8.42 7.86 0.50
N GLN A 113 -9.04 8.37 1.56
CA GLN A 113 -8.34 9.26 2.50
C GLN A 113 -7.14 8.58 3.15
N ARG A 114 -7.30 7.33 3.62
CA ARG A 114 -6.21 6.57 4.22
C ARG A 114 -5.04 6.37 3.25
N PHE A 115 -5.32 5.91 2.03
CA PHE A 115 -4.27 5.64 1.04
C PHE A 115 -3.55 6.91 0.57
N VAL A 116 -4.27 8.03 0.42
CA VAL A 116 -3.63 9.33 0.16
C VAL A 116 -2.70 9.73 1.30
N GLN A 117 -3.14 9.56 2.56
CA GLN A 117 -2.32 9.88 3.72
C GLN A 117 -1.09 8.97 3.81
N GLU A 118 -1.26 7.67 3.55
CA GLU A 118 -0.17 6.69 3.52
C GLU A 118 0.88 7.08 2.47
N TYR A 119 0.44 7.33 1.23
CA TYR A 119 1.31 7.81 0.15
C TYR A 119 2.11 9.07 0.54
N LEU A 120 1.43 10.08 1.10
CA LEU A 120 2.09 11.32 1.52
C LEU A 120 3.10 11.07 2.65
N SER A 121 2.73 10.27 3.64
CA SER A 121 3.60 9.98 4.79
C SER A 121 4.83 9.19 4.38
N THR A 122 4.68 8.17 3.54
CA THR A 122 5.80 7.38 3.02
C THR A 122 6.69 8.22 2.12
N SER A 123 6.11 9.08 1.27
CA SER A 123 6.87 9.98 0.41
C SER A 123 7.74 10.96 1.22
N ASP A 124 7.21 11.52 2.30
CA ASP A 124 7.96 12.39 3.21
C ASP A 124 9.03 11.65 4.01
N GLU A 125 8.73 10.43 4.48
CA GLU A 125 9.71 9.57 5.15
C GLU A 125 10.91 9.28 4.23
N ARG A 126 10.66 8.91 2.97
CA ARG A 126 11.72 8.67 1.99
C ARG A 126 12.55 9.91 1.72
N ARG A 127 11.94 11.08 1.62
CA ARG A 127 12.64 12.37 1.52
C ARG A 127 13.56 12.57 2.72
N HIS A 128 13.07 12.35 3.94
CA HIS A 128 13.84 12.52 5.16
C HIS A 128 15.05 11.56 5.22
N VAL A 129 14.87 10.30 4.84
CA VAL A 129 15.94 9.30 4.77
C VAL A 129 17.03 9.73 3.79
N ILE A 130 16.68 10.21 2.59
CA ILE A 130 17.66 10.71 1.62
C ILE A 130 18.48 11.86 2.21
N LEU A 131 17.81 12.83 2.82
CA LEU A 131 18.51 13.99 3.41
C LEU A 131 19.42 13.59 4.56
N ALA A 132 18.99 12.66 5.41
CA ALA A 132 19.80 12.13 6.51
C ALA A 132 21.05 11.40 6.00
N GLU A 133 20.90 10.56 4.97
CA GLU A 133 22.02 9.83 4.36
C GLU A 133 23.03 10.77 3.69
N VAL A 134 22.55 11.80 2.97
CA VAL A 134 23.40 12.82 2.36
C VAL A 134 24.19 13.59 3.43
N ALA A 135 23.52 14.02 4.50
CA ALA A 135 24.18 14.71 5.61
C ALA A 135 25.24 13.81 6.28
N ALA A 136 24.91 12.55 6.52
CA ALA A 136 25.83 11.57 7.11
C ALA A 136 27.03 11.27 6.19
N ALA A 137 26.82 11.15 4.88
CA ALA A 137 27.89 10.95 3.90
C ALA A 137 28.85 12.14 3.87
N LYS A 138 28.30 13.36 3.90
CA LYS A 138 29.09 14.59 3.93
C LYS A 138 29.91 14.71 5.22
N ALA A 139 29.31 14.41 6.39
CA ALA A 139 30.03 14.41 7.65
C ALA A 139 31.20 13.40 7.67
N ARG A 140 30.98 12.18 7.14
CA ARG A 140 32.02 11.15 7.00
C ARG A 140 33.16 11.62 6.10
N TYR A 141 32.84 12.24 4.96
CA TYR A 141 33.86 12.76 4.05
C TYR A 141 34.70 13.85 4.73
N SER A 142 34.06 14.85 5.34
CA SER A 142 34.76 15.93 6.05
C SER A 142 35.67 15.41 7.17
N ALA A 143 35.24 14.39 7.92
CA ALA A 143 36.06 13.78 8.98
C ALA A 143 37.25 12.98 8.43
N SER A 144 37.13 12.39 7.23
CA SER A 144 38.22 11.64 6.59
C SER A 144 39.26 12.54 5.93
N THR A 145 38.90 13.79 5.62
CA THR A 145 39.77 14.76 4.94
C THR A 145 40.37 15.82 5.88
N ALA A 146 39.98 15.80 7.16
CA ALA A 146 40.52 16.65 8.23
C ALA A 146 41.78 16.01 8.85
#